data_AF-A0A3S4H3E8-F1
#
_entry.id   AF-A0A3S4H3E8-F1
#
_cell.length_a   1.000
_cell.length_b   1.000
_cell.length_c   1.000
_cell.angle_alpha   90.00
_cell.angle_beta   90.00
_cell.angle_gamma   90.00
#
_symmetry.space_group_name_H-M   'P 1'
#
loop_
_entity.id
_entity.type
_entity.pdbx_description
1 polymer ?
#
loop_
_entity_poly.entity_id
_entity_poly.type
_entity_poly.pdbx_seq_one_letter_code
_entity_poly.pdbx_strand_id
1 'polypeptide(L)'
;MKGNVKKVRRLYNDKVIAGFAGGTADAFTLFELFERKLEMHQGHLVKAAVELAKDWRTDRMLRKLEALLAVADETASLIITGNGDVVQPENDLIAIGSGGPYAQAAARALLENTELGAREIAEKALDIAGDICIYTTISTPLKN
;
A
#
# COMPACT_ATOMS: atom_id res chain seq x y z
N MET A 1 16.47 0.77 -17.36
CA MET A 1 15.29 -0.10 -17.63
C MET A 1 14.33 -0.26 -16.42
N LYS A 2 14.65 0.24 -15.20
CA LYS A 2 13.81 0.12 -13.98
C LYS A 2 13.05 1.41 -13.55
N GLY A 3 12.90 2.40 -14.44
CA GLY A 3 12.53 3.77 -14.04
C GLY A 3 11.05 4.10 -13.88
N ASN A 4 10.11 3.22 -14.25
CA ASN A 4 8.67 3.58 -14.35
C ASN A 4 7.72 2.46 -13.87
N VAL A 5 8.04 1.75 -12.78
CA VAL A 5 7.08 0.79 -12.19
C VAL A 5 6.09 1.55 -11.32
N LYS A 6 4.84 1.68 -11.78
CA LYS A 6 3.75 2.23 -10.96
C LYS A 6 3.33 1.18 -9.93
N LYS A 7 3.80 1.35 -8.69
CA LYS A 7 3.49 0.45 -7.55
C LYS A 7 2.24 0.85 -6.77
N VAL A 8 1.64 1.98 -7.13
CA VAL A 8 0.39 2.50 -6.55
C VAL A 8 -0.66 2.56 -7.65
N ARG A 9 -1.86 2.08 -7.36
CA ARG A 9 -3.00 2.03 -8.27
C ARG A 9 -4.26 2.46 -7.53
N ARG A 10 -5.12 3.21 -8.22
CA ARG A 10 -6.48 3.48 -7.78
C ARG A 10 -7.41 2.35 -8.22
N LEU A 11 -8.30 1.96 -7.32
CA LEU A 11 -9.23 0.84 -7.41
C LEU A 11 -10.65 1.31 -7.03
N TYR A 12 -11.65 0.53 -7.39
CA TYR A 12 -13.06 0.75 -7.05
C TYR A 12 -13.53 2.19 -7.35
N ASN A 13 -13.65 2.51 -8.64
CA ASN A 13 -14.06 3.84 -9.12
C ASN A 13 -13.20 4.98 -8.54
N ASP A 14 -11.88 4.74 -8.46
CA ASP A 14 -10.88 5.66 -7.92
C ASP A 14 -11.00 6.03 -6.44
N LYS A 15 -11.89 5.35 -5.69
CA LYS A 15 -12.14 5.62 -4.26
C LYS A 15 -11.16 4.92 -3.31
N VAL A 16 -10.51 3.86 -3.77
CA VAL A 16 -9.54 3.10 -2.97
C VAL A 16 -8.16 3.25 -3.59
N ILE A 17 -7.16 3.57 -2.78
CA ILE A 17 -5.75 3.50 -3.18
C ILE A 17 -5.17 2.16 -2.73
N ALA A 18 -4.42 1.51 -3.61
CA ALA A 18 -3.72 0.27 -3.31
C ALA A 18 -2.25 0.38 -3.73
N GLY A 19 -1.37 0.01 -2.82
CA GLY A 19 0.07 -0.03 -3.01
C GLY A 19 0.61 -1.41 -2.71
N PHE A 20 1.69 -1.79 -3.39
CA PHE A 20 2.26 -3.13 -3.24
C PHE A 20 3.78 -3.14 -3.13
N ALA A 21 4.31 -4.02 -2.28
CA ALA A 21 5.73 -4.33 -2.19
C ALA A 21 6.00 -5.79 -2.53
N GLY A 22 6.71 -6.03 -3.65
CA GLY A 22 7.06 -7.36 -4.16
C GLY A 22 7.24 -7.36 -5.68
N GLY A 23 7.07 -8.53 -6.31
CA GLY A 23 7.12 -8.70 -7.76
C GLY A 23 5.97 -8.01 -8.50
N THR A 24 6.24 -7.42 -9.66
CA THR A 24 5.21 -6.69 -10.44
C THR A 24 4.04 -7.60 -10.87
N ALA A 25 4.31 -8.86 -11.21
CA ALA A 25 3.26 -9.82 -11.59
C ALA A 25 2.29 -10.09 -10.42
N ASP A 26 2.85 -10.35 -9.23
CA ASP A 26 2.09 -10.56 -8.00
C ASP A 26 1.21 -9.35 -7.68
N ALA A 27 1.74 -8.14 -7.88
CA ALA A 27 1.02 -6.89 -7.69
C ALA A 27 -0.25 -6.81 -8.56
N PHE A 28 -0.13 -7.13 -9.85
CA PHE A 28 -1.28 -7.10 -10.77
C PHE A 28 -2.35 -8.11 -10.35
N THR A 29 -1.94 -9.35 -10.02
CA THR A 29 -2.87 -10.38 -9.55
C THR A 29 -3.60 -9.93 -8.28
N LEU A 30 -2.89 -9.38 -7.30
CA LEU A 30 -3.50 -8.94 -6.05
C LEU A 30 -4.45 -7.75 -6.25
N PHE A 31 -4.11 -6.79 -7.11
CA PHE A 31 -5.01 -5.68 -7.45
C PHE A 31 -6.30 -6.17 -8.12
N GLU A 32 -6.21 -7.09 -9.07
CA GLU A 32 -7.40 -7.64 -9.74
C GLU A 32 -8.29 -8.44 -8.79
N LEU A 33 -7.70 -9.25 -7.92
CA LEU A 33 -8.44 -9.99 -6.90
C LEU A 33 -9.11 -9.03 -5.91
N PHE A 34 -8.40 -7.98 -5.48
CA PHE A 34 -8.94 -7.02 -4.54
C PHE A 34 -10.06 -6.16 -5.14
N GLU A 35 -9.94 -5.74 -6.40
CA GLU A 35 -11.00 -5.03 -7.13
C GLU A 35 -12.30 -5.84 -7.11
N ARG A 36 -12.23 -7.15 -7.41
CA ARG A 36 -13.40 -8.04 -7.36
C ARG A 36 -14.00 -8.13 -5.95
N LYS A 37 -13.16 -8.17 -4.90
CA LYS A 37 -13.64 -8.17 -3.50
C LYS A 37 -14.35 -6.86 -3.15
N LEU A 38 -13.82 -5.72 -3.61
CA LEU A 38 -14.46 -4.41 -3.43
C LEU A 38 -15.82 -4.36 -4.14
N GLU A 39 -15.90 -4.82 -5.40
CA GLU A 39 -17.17 -4.88 -6.14
C GLU A 39 -18.22 -5.74 -5.43
N MET A 40 -17.85 -6.96 -5.02
CA MET A 40 -18.76 -7.88 -4.31
C MET A 40 -19.25 -7.36 -2.96
N HIS A 41 -18.47 -6.49 -2.31
CA HIS A 41 -18.80 -5.90 -1.02
C HIS A 41 -19.14 -4.42 -1.10
N GLN A 42 -19.50 -3.93 -2.29
CA GLN A 42 -19.99 -2.57 -2.51
C GLN A 42 -19.04 -1.50 -1.94
N GLY A 43 -17.73 -1.72 -2.10
CA GLY A 43 -16.69 -0.80 -1.65
C GLY A 43 -16.33 -0.89 -0.17
N HIS A 44 -16.91 -1.80 0.60
CA HIS A 44 -16.60 -1.91 2.03
C HIS A 44 -15.17 -2.43 2.25
N LEU A 45 -14.21 -1.51 2.44
CA LEU A 45 -12.77 -1.80 2.45
C LEU A 45 -12.37 -2.91 3.42
N VAL A 46 -12.73 -2.78 4.70
CA VAL A 46 -12.37 -3.77 5.74
C VAL A 46 -12.89 -5.16 5.40
N LYS A 47 -14.14 -5.26 4.92
CA LYS A 47 -14.76 -6.54 4.56
C LYS A 47 -14.07 -7.16 3.35
N ALA A 48 -13.81 -6.36 2.31
CA ALA A 48 -13.06 -6.80 1.14
C ALA A 48 -11.65 -7.27 1.50
N ALA A 49 -10.97 -6.57 2.42
CA ALA A 49 -9.63 -6.91 2.89
C ALA A 49 -9.60 -8.26 3.61
N VAL A 50 -10.55 -8.49 4.51
CA VAL A 50 -10.69 -9.77 5.23
C VAL A 50 -10.98 -10.92 4.26
N GLU A 51 -11.85 -10.72 3.28
CA GLU A 51 -12.16 -11.76 2.29
C GLU A 51 -10.99 -12.04 1.33
N LEU A 52 -10.21 -11.03 0.95
CA LEU A 52 -8.97 -11.26 0.21
C LEU A 52 -7.96 -12.04 1.06
N ALA A 53 -7.76 -11.65 2.33
CA ALA A 53 -6.82 -12.30 3.23
C ALA A 53 -7.13 -13.79 3.43
N LYS A 54 -8.41 -14.14 3.52
CA LYS A 54 -8.88 -15.55 3.57
C LYS A 54 -8.50 -16.31 2.30
N ASP A 55 -8.81 -15.76 1.13
CA ASP A 55 -8.48 -16.39 -0.16
C ASP A 55 -6.97 -16.54 -0.31
N TRP A 56 -6.21 -15.49 0.01
CA TRP A 56 -4.76 -15.47 -0.10
C TRP A 56 -4.10 -16.53 0.79
N ARG A 57 -4.57 -16.67 2.03
CA ARG A 57 -4.08 -17.70 2.96
C ARG A 57 -4.47 -19.12 2.53
N THR A 58 -5.62 -19.32 1.90
CA THR A 58 -6.13 -20.67 1.61
C THR A 58 -5.67 -21.21 0.27
N ASP A 59 -5.54 -20.34 -0.74
CA ASP A 59 -5.13 -20.70 -2.09
C ASP A 59 -3.63 -21.07 -2.16
N ARG A 60 -3.34 -22.22 -2.79
CA ARG A 60 -1.99 -22.79 -2.87
C ARG A 60 -1.03 -21.93 -3.71
N MET A 61 -1.54 -21.24 -4.73
CA MET A 61 -0.76 -20.37 -5.59
C MET A 61 -0.54 -19.02 -4.90
N LEU A 62 -1.58 -18.41 -4.33
CA LEU A 62 -1.49 -17.09 -3.71
C LEU A 62 -0.57 -17.09 -2.47
N ARG A 63 -0.57 -18.15 -1.66
CA ARG A 63 0.34 -18.26 -0.51
C ARG A 63 1.83 -18.13 -0.82
N LYS A 64 2.23 -18.31 -2.09
CA LYS A 64 3.64 -18.21 -2.50
C LYS A 64 4.07 -16.78 -2.83
N LEU A 65 3.13 -15.84 -2.87
CA LEU A 65 3.45 -14.44 -3.15
C LEU A 65 4.16 -13.85 -1.91
N GLU A 66 5.38 -13.34 -2.08
CA GLU A 66 6.20 -12.76 -1.00
C GLU A 66 5.92 -11.26 -0.80
N ALA A 67 4.65 -10.98 -0.57
CA ALA A 67 3.99 -9.84 -1.15
C ALA A 67 3.17 -9.13 -0.07
N LEU A 68 3.35 -7.81 0.09
CA LEU A 68 2.56 -6.99 1.03
C LEU A 68 1.67 -6.02 0.27
N LEU A 69 0.38 -6.02 0.58
CA LEU A 69 -0.60 -5.13 -0.04
C LEU A 69 -1.07 -4.09 1.00
N ALA A 70 -0.82 -2.82 0.72
CA ALA A 70 -1.36 -1.69 1.47
C ALA A 70 -2.59 -1.15 0.73
N VAL A 71 -3.69 -0.93 1.43
CA VAL A 71 -4.94 -0.41 0.85
C VAL A 71 -5.53 0.66 1.75
N ALA A 72 -6.10 1.71 1.19
CA ALA A 72 -6.76 2.76 1.97
C ALA A 72 -7.91 3.41 1.21
N ASP A 73 -8.91 3.86 1.95
CA ASP A 73 -9.98 4.75 1.50
C ASP A 73 -10.15 5.91 2.49
N GLU A 74 -11.26 6.66 2.38
CA GLU A 74 -11.55 7.78 3.30
C GLU A 74 -11.81 7.36 4.75
N THR A 75 -12.01 6.07 5.02
CA THR A 75 -12.42 5.53 6.31
C THR A 75 -11.34 4.74 7.03
N ALA A 76 -10.44 4.06 6.31
CA ALA A 76 -9.43 3.21 6.92
C ALA A 76 -8.20 3.01 6.02
N SER A 77 -7.08 2.69 6.68
CA SER A 77 -5.81 2.27 6.06
C SER A 77 -5.41 0.90 6.56
N LEU A 78 -5.22 -0.08 5.67
CA LEU A 78 -5.00 -1.48 6.01
C LEU A 78 -3.77 -2.06 5.30
N ILE A 79 -3.08 -2.97 5.99
CA ILE A 79 -2.06 -3.85 5.43
C ILE A 79 -2.63 -5.27 5.39
N ILE A 80 -2.49 -5.92 4.23
CA ILE A 80 -2.94 -7.30 3.98
C ILE A 80 -1.71 -8.13 3.60
N THR A 81 -1.59 -9.31 4.23
CA THR A 81 -0.45 -10.23 4.04
C THR A 81 -0.90 -11.59 3.49
N GLY A 82 0.02 -12.31 2.85
CA GLY A 82 -0.22 -13.69 2.40
C GLY A 82 -0.43 -14.71 3.52
N ASN A 83 -0.14 -14.35 4.77
CA ASN A 83 -0.46 -15.16 5.95
C ASN A 83 -1.94 -15.05 6.37
N GLY A 84 -2.69 -14.14 5.73
CA GLY A 84 -4.10 -13.87 6.03
C GLY A 84 -4.29 -12.84 7.12
N ASP A 85 -3.28 -12.00 7.39
CA ASP A 85 -3.40 -10.90 8.35
C ASP A 85 -4.04 -9.68 7.68
N VAL A 86 -4.89 -8.99 8.43
CA VAL A 86 -5.42 -7.66 8.08
C VAL A 86 -5.14 -6.75 9.27
N VAL A 87 -4.28 -5.76 9.07
CA VAL A 87 -3.77 -4.92 10.15
C VAL A 87 -3.99 -3.45 9.81
N GLN A 88 -4.62 -2.71 10.72
CA GLN A 88 -4.64 -1.25 10.67
C GLN A 88 -3.44 -0.71 11.46
N PRO A 89 -2.57 0.11 10.87
CA PRO A 89 -1.43 0.70 11.57
C PRO A 89 -1.87 1.79 12.53
N GLU A 90 -1.02 2.07 13.51
CA GLU A 90 -1.16 3.26 14.35
C GLU A 90 -1.06 4.53 13.50
N ASN A 91 -1.88 5.53 13.85
CA ASN A 91 -1.95 6.84 13.16
C ASN A 91 -2.31 6.76 11.67
N ASP A 92 -2.88 5.63 11.21
CA ASP A 92 -3.24 5.38 9.80
C ASP A 92 -2.07 5.60 8.81
N LEU A 93 -0.84 5.44 9.29
CA LEU A 93 0.38 5.69 8.51
C LEU A 93 1.00 4.37 8.05
N ILE A 94 1.00 4.14 6.74
CA ILE A 94 1.54 2.93 6.12
C ILE A 94 2.82 3.24 5.34
N ALA A 95 3.86 2.47 5.59
CA ALA A 95 5.03 2.40 4.72
C ALA A 95 5.43 0.93 4.49
N ILE A 96 5.63 0.55 3.23
CA ILE A 96 6.03 -0.81 2.84
C ILE A 96 7.20 -0.77 1.85
N GLY A 97 7.95 -1.87 1.79
CA GLY A 97 9.13 -2.01 0.92
C GLY A 97 10.44 -1.60 1.61
N SER A 98 11.54 -1.63 0.86
CA SER A 98 12.91 -1.46 1.38
C SER A 98 13.15 -0.10 2.05
N GLY A 99 12.53 0.96 1.52
CA GLY A 99 12.58 2.31 2.08
C GLY A 99 11.57 2.56 3.20
N GLY A 100 10.69 1.58 3.49
CA GLY A 100 9.54 1.73 4.36
C GLY A 100 9.87 2.31 5.74
N PRO A 101 10.82 1.74 6.50
CA PRO A 101 11.15 2.26 7.83
C PRO A 101 11.63 3.71 7.84
N TYR A 102 12.40 4.14 6.84
CA TYR A 102 12.89 5.52 6.73
C TYR A 102 11.74 6.49 6.41
N ALA A 103 10.90 6.12 5.44
CA ALA A 103 9.71 6.89 5.09
C ALA A 103 8.75 6.98 6.29
N GLN A 104 8.55 5.87 7.02
CA GLN A 104 7.68 5.83 8.18
C GLN A 104 8.15 6.77 9.29
N ALA A 105 9.45 6.72 9.62
CA ALA A 105 10.04 7.58 10.64
C ALA A 105 9.93 9.06 10.26
N ALA A 106 10.25 9.40 9.00
CA ALA A 106 10.13 10.77 8.49
C ALA A 106 8.68 11.26 8.49
N ALA A 107 7.75 10.46 7.97
CA ALA A 107 6.33 10.81 7.89
C ALA A 107 5.73 11.00 9.28
N ARG A 108 6.07 10.12 10.25
CA ARG A 108 5.60 10.25 11.63
C ARG A 108 6.11 11.54 12.28
N ALA A 109 7.39 11.86 12.11
CA ALA A 109 7.94 13.10 12.65
C ALA A 109 7.25 14.34 12.08
N LEU A 110 6.96 14.34 10.76
CA LEU A 110 6.23 15.43 10.12
C LEU A 110 4.77 15.52 10.59
N LEU A 111 4.08 14.38 10.71
CA LEU A 111 2.68 14.33 11.17
C LEU A 111 2.53 14.87 12.60
N GLU A 112 3.46 14.56 13.49
CA GLU A 112 3.38 14.95 14.90
C GLU A 112 3.84 16.40 15.16
N ASN A 113 4.60 17.03 14.24
CA ASN A 113 5.31 18.29 14.51
C ASN A 113 5.07 19.39 13.47
N THR A 114 4.16 19.20 12.52
CA THR A 114 3.87 20.19 11.46
C THR A 114 2.38 20.25 11.15
N GLU A 115 1.96 21.28 10.40
CA GLU A 115 0.59 21.43 9.87
C GLU A 115 0.47 20.99 8.41
N LEU A 116 1.42 20.18 7.92
CA LEU A 116 1.46 19.73 6.54
C LEU A 116 0.29 18.79 6.22
N GLY A 117 -0.21 18.88 4.98
CA GLY A 117 -1.23 17.95 4.50
C GLY A 117 -0.67 16.53 4.28
N ALA A 118 -1.54 15.52 4.29
CA ALA A 118 -1.16 14.11 4.10
C ALA A 118 -0.30 13.86 2.84
N ARG A 119 -0.61 14.57 1.74
CA ARG A 119 0.17 14.52 0.50
C ARG A 119 1.59 15.03 0.68
N GLU A 120 1.75 16.20 1.30
CA GLU A 120 3.06 16.82 1.50
C GLU A 120 3.92 15.97 2.44
N ILE A 121 3.31 15.39 3.48
CA ILE A 121 3.97 14.44 4.38
C ILE A 121 4.46 13.21 3.60
N ALA A 122 3.61 12.61 2.77
CA ALA A 122 3.97 11.43 1.98
C ALA A 122 5.09 11.73 0.96
N GLU A 123 5.03 12.87 0.26
CA GLU A 123 6.06 13.29 -0.69
C GLU A 123 7.41 13.52 0.02
N LYS A 124 7.44 14.33 1.08
CA LYS A 124 8.68 14.61 1.84
C LYS A 124 9.28 13.35 2.48
N ALA A 125 8.45 12.45 3.00
CA ALA A 125 8.91 11.22 3.61
C ALA A 125 9.53 10.26 2.58
N LEU A 126 8.95 10.17 1.39
CA LEU A 126 9.51 9.41 0.28
C LEU A 126 10.83 10.01 -0.23
N ASP A 127 10.92 11.34 -0.29
CA ASP A 127 12.16 12.03 -0.66
C ASP A 127 13.30 11.69 0.32
N ILE A 128 13.04 11.83 1.63
CA ILE A 128 14.01 11.48 2.68
C ILE A 128 14.41 9.99 2.59
N ALA A 129 13.44 9.10 2.36
CA ALA A 129 13.73 7.68 2.22
C ALA A 129 14.58 7.37 0.97
N GLY A 130 14.37 8.11 -0.13
CA GLY A 130 15.13 7.99 -1.37
C GLY A 130 16.58 8.44 -1.23
N ASP A 131 16.83 9.45 -0.39
CA ASP A 131 18.18 9.94 -0.10
C ASP A 131 19.00 8.97 0.79
N ILE A 132 18.32 8.18 1.62
CA ILE A 132 18.97 7.28 2.60
C ILE A 132 19.07 5.83 2.08
N CYS A 133 17.99 5.32 1.48
CA CYS A 133 17.89 3.91 1.12
C CYS A 133 18.37 3.67 -0.32
N ILE A 134 19.49 2.98 -0.49
CA ILE A 134 20.07 2.63 -1.80
C ILE A 134 19.13 1.84 -2.74
N TYR A 135 18.07 1.22 -2.20
CA TYR A 135 17.07 0.46 -2.95
C TYR A 135 15.79 1.26 -3.26
N THR A 136 15.71 2.49 -2.77
CA THR A 136 14.59 3.40 -2.97
C THR A 136 15.00 4.45 -3.97
N THR A 137 14.41 4.43 -5.16
CA THR A 137 14.64 5.46 -6.17
C THR A 137 13.37 6.28 -6.32
N ILE A 138 13.51 7.60 -6.25
CA ILE A 138 12.40 8.52 -6.46
C ILE A 138 12.11 8.54 -7.96
N SER A 139 10.98 7.93 -8.35
CA SER A 139 10.46 8.05 -9.71
C SER A 139 8.97 8.40 -9.65
N THR A 140 8.66 9.68 -9.87
CA THR A 140 7.34 10.28 -10.20
C THR A 140 6.54 10.86 -9.02
N PRO A 141 5.91 12.05 -9.17
CA PRO A 141 5.01 12.64 -8.17
C PRO A 141 3.74 11.78 -7.99
N LEU A 142 3.17 11.79 -6.77
CA LEU A 142 1.82 11.30 -6.52
C LEU A 142 0.86 12.05 -7.46
N LYS A 143 0.29 11.39 -8.47
CA LYS A 143 -0.66 12.04 -9.39
C LYS A 143 -2.04 12.14 -8.73
N ASN A 144 -2.72 13.26 -8.99
CA ASN A 144 -4.08 13.57 -8.55
C ASN A 144 -5.05 12.42 -8.81
#